data_AF-A0AAN8PRF0-F1
#
_entry.id   AF-A0AAN8PRF0-F1
#
_cell.length_a   1.000
_cell.length_b   1.000
_cell.length_c   1.000
_cell.angle_alpha   90.00
_cell.angle_beta   90.00
_cell.angle_gamma   90.00
#
_symmetry.space_group_name_H-M   'P 1'
#
loop_
_entity.id
_entity.type
_entity.pdbx_description
1 polymer ?
#
loop_
_entity_poly.entity_id
_entity_poly.type
_entity_poly.pdbx_seq_one_letter_code
_entity_poly.pdbx_strand_id
1 'polypeptide(L)'
;MYISASQTECTKWTKWYNRDRASGTGDWETLADLRKENQDQICEKPSGIDAQLLDGRHYTAGGDKVTINPTTGLICLNRIQNDGRCNDYKVRFCCDPIVVVPECKKWTRWYDRDNESGTGDWETLADLRKDNPGQICEKPSGIDAQLLDGRHYTAGGDKVTINPTTGLICLNRIQNDRRCNDYKVRFCCDPIVVVPECKKWTRWYDRDNESGTGDWETLADLRKDNPGQICEKPSGIDAQLLDGRHYTAGGDKVTINPTTGLICLNRIQNDRRCNDYKVRFCCDPIVPECKKWTQWYDRDNESGTGDWETLADLRKEKPGQICEKPSGIDAQLLDGRHYTAGGDKVTINPTTGLICLNRIQNDRRCNDYKVRFCCDPIVPECKKWTQWYDRDNESGTGDWETLADLRKEKPGQICEKPSGIDAQLLDGRHYTAGGDKVTINPTTGLICENKNQDDKKCNDYKVRFCCDASI
;
A
#
# COMPACT_ATOMS: atom_id res chain seq x y z
N MET A 1 -5.07 13.71 -1.15
CA MET A 1 -4.81 12.26 -1.20
C MET A 1 -5.12 11.90 -2.65
N TYR A 2 -4.13 11.55 -3.46
CA TYR A 2 -4.31 11.46 -4.92
C TYR A 2 -4.80 10.07 -5.32
N ILE A 3 -5.45 9.96 -6.48
CA ILE A 3 -5.94 8.68 -6.98
C ILE A 3 -4.83 8.02 -7.78
N SER A 4 -4.30 6.95 -7.20
CA SER A 4 -3.47 5.99 -7.91
C SER A 4 -4.32 5.22 -8.91
N ALA A 5 -3.73 4.82 -10.03
CA ALA A 5 -4.35 3.87 -10.96
C ALA A 5 -4.72 2.52 -10.32
N SER A 6 -4.36 2.27 -9.05
CA SER A 6 -4.53 1.01 -8.33
C SER A 6 -5.64 0.97 -7.25
N GLN A 7 -6.55 1.93 -7.14
CA GLN A 7 -7.68 1.83 -6.17
C GLN A 7 -8.95 1.25 -6.81
N THR A 8 -9.12 -0.07 -6.68
CA THR A 8 -10.41 -0.76 -6.86
C THR A 8 -11.25 -0.71 -5.57
N GLU A 9 -12.58 -0.75 -5.72
CA GLU A 9 -13.57 -0.82 -4.63
C GLU A 9 -13.21 -1.85 -3.55
N CYS A 10 -13.51 -1.52 -2.30
CA CYS A 10 -13.30 -2.40 -1.16
C CYS A 10 -14.19 -3.65 -1.23
N THR A 11 -13.59 -4.81 -0.99
CA THR A 11 -14.22 -6.12 -1.07
C THR A 11 -14.53 -6.73 0.30
N LYS A 12 -13.81 -6.35 1.37
CA LYS A 12 -14.09 -6.78 2.75
C LYS A 12 -14.74 -5.68 3.57
N TRP A 13 -15.93 -5.26 3.16
CA TRP A 13 -16.76 -4.43 4.01
C TRP A 13 -17.28 -5.24 5.19
N THR A 14 -17.15 -4.71 6.40
CA THR A 14 -17.88 -5.21 7.56
C THR A 14 -19.40 -5.06 7.34
N LYS A 15 -20.20 -5.65 8.23
CA LYS A 15 -21.61 -5.28 8.34
C LYS A 15 -21.72 -3.78 8.70
N TRP A 16 -22.92 -3.24 8.52
CA TRP A 16 -23.27 -1.92 9.03
C TRP A 16 -23.42 -1.96 10.55
N TYR A 17 -22.88 -0.95 11.22
CA TYR A 17 -22.96 -0.72 12.65
C TYR A 17 -23.67 0.61 12.93
N ASN A 18 -24.56 0.60 13.90
CA ASN A 18 -25.22 1.76 14.48
C ASN A 18 -25.27 1.49 15.98
N ARG A 19 -24.57 2.30 16.74
CA ARG A 19 -24.36 2.17 18.18
C ARG A 19 -25.06 3.28 18.93
N ASP A 20 -24.92 4.51 18.47
CA ASP A 20 -25.49 5.66 19.15
C ASP A 20 -26.77 6.10 18.44
N ARG A 21 -27.69 6.70 19.20
CA ARG A 21 -28.86 7.35 18.62
C ARG A 21 -28.57 8.83 18.57
N ALA A 22 -29.18 9.55 17.65
CA ALA A 22 -29.06 11.01 17.49
C ALA A 22 -29.64 11.87 18.67
N SER A 23 -29.47 11.42 19.90
CA SER A 23 -29.96 12.02 21.15
C SER A 23 -28.79 12.52 22.01
N GLY A 24 -29.05 13.36 23.02
CA GLY A 24 -27.97 13.91 23.85
C GLY A 24 -27.14 14.96 23.10
N THR A 25 -25.82 14.75 22.97
CA THR A 25 -24.88 15.75 22.42
C THR A 25 -24.55 15.58 20.93
N GLY A 26 -25.00 14.49 20.29
CA GLY A 26 -24.69 14.19 18.90
C GLY A 26 -24.99 12.74 18.53
N ASP A 27 -24.36 12.27 17.45
CA ASP A 27 -24.36 10.86 17.04
C ASP A 27 -22.91 10.39 16.81
N TRP A 28 -22.54 9.23 17.37
CA TRP A 28 -21.16 8.80 17.55
C TRP A 28 -20.95 7.32 17.18
N GLU A 29 -20.56 7.09 15.93
CA GLU A 29 -20.18 5.78 15.41
C GLU A 29 -18.64 5.61 15.41
N THR A 30 -18.03 5.73 16.60
CA THR A 30 -16.57 5.70 16.74
C THR A 30 -16.03 4.28 16.59
N LEU A 31 -14.90 4.12 15.89
CA LEU A 31 -14.27 2.81 15.69
C LEU A 31 -13.84 2.18 17.02
N ALA A 32 -13.36 3.00 17.96
CA ALA A 32 -12.89 2.53 19.26
C ALA A 32 -14.03 1.92 20.09
N ASP A 33 -15.21 2.56 20.11
CA ASP A 33 -16.35 2.05 20.87
C ASP A 33 -17.05 0.91 20.15
N LEU A 34 -17.17 0.97 18.82
CA LEU A 34 -17.70 -0.12 18.00
C LEU A 34 -16.88 -1.42 18.15
N ARG A 35 -15.56 -1.34 18.30
CA ARG A 35 -14.69 -2.50 18.55
C ARG A 35 -14.85 -3.10 19.94
N LYS A 36 -15.11 -2.28 20.97
CA LYS A 36 -15.38 -2.78 22.33
C LYS A 36 -16.64 -3.65 22.35
N GLU A 37 -17.63 -3.30 21.53
CA GLU A 37 -18.92 -3.99 21.47
C GLU A 37 -18.98 -5.09 20.40
N ASN A 38 -18.07 -5.09 19.42
CA ASN A 38 -18.03 -6.05 18.30
C ASN A 38 -16.62 -6.67 18.12
N GLN A 39 -16.06 -7.26 19.18
CA GLN A 39 -14.74 -7.89 19.16
C GLN A 39 -14.58 -8.88 17.98
N ASP A 40 -13.45 -8.77 17.28
CA ASP A 40 -13.03 -9.57 16.11
C ASP A 40 -13.88 -9.45 14.83
N GLN A 41 -14.92 -8.60 14.81
CA GLN A 41 -15.73 -8.37 13.62
C GLN A 41 -15.24 -7.17 12.77
N ILE A 42 -14.42 -6.30 13.37
CA ILE A 42 -13.82 -5.14 12.71
C ILE A 42 -12.30 -5.32 12.76
N CYS A 43 -11.66 -5.43 11.60
CA CYS A 43 -10.20 -5.61 11.47
C CYS A 43 -9.41 -4.52 12.22
N GLU A 44 -8.20 -4.84 12.69
CA GLU A 44 -7.33 -3.92 13.47
C GLU A 44 -6.97 -2.63 12.74
N LYS A 45 -6.85 -2.65 11.41
CA LYS A 45 -6.52 -1.48 10.58
C LYS A 45 -7.41 -1.41 9.34
N PRO A 46 -8.59 -0.76 9.44
CA PRO A 46 -9.46 -0.57 8.29
C PRO A 46 -8.80 0.31 7.23
N SER A 47 -8.91 -0.08 5.97
CA SER A 47 -8.41 0.66 4.81
C SER A 47 -9.40 1.68 4.25
N GLY A 48 -10.65 1.66 4.73
CA GLY A 48 -11.74 2.51 4.26
C GLY A 48 -12.94 2.49 5.20
N ILE A 49 -13.84 3.45 5.04
CA ILE A 49 -15.09 3.59 5.81
C ILE A 49 -16.19 4.05 4.85
N ASP A 50 -17.40 3.54 5.06
CA ASP A 50 -18.61 3.95 4.36
C ASP A 50 -19.68 4.28 5.41
N ALA A 51 -20.54 5.26 5.11
CA ALA A 51 -21.56 5.77 6.02
C ALA A 51 -22.89 6.04 5.31
N GLN A 52 -23.98 5.75 6.02
CA GLN A 52 -25.33 5.98 5.55
C GLN A 52 -26.19 6.56 6.67
N LEU A 53 -27.26 7.24 6.28
CA LEU A 53 -28.41 7.44 7.15
C LEU A 53 -29.09 6.10 7.45
N LEU A 54 -29.88 6.02 8.52
CA LEU A 54 -30.63 4.80 8.83
C LEU A 54 -31.47 4.29 7.66
N ASP A 55 -32.06 5.19 6.88
CA ASP A 55 -32.88 4.90 5.70
C ASP A 55 -32.09 4.41 4.47
N GLY A 56 -30.76 4.30 4.57
CA GLY A 56 -29.88 3.76 3.53
C GLY A 56 -29.41 4.78 2.50
N ARG A 57 -29.85 6.04 2.59
CA ARG A 57 -29.27 7.12 1.79
C ARG A 57 -27.84 7.37 2.23
N HIS A 58 -27.00 7.81 1.29
CA HIS A 58 -25.63 8.20 1.56
C HIS A 58 -25.58 9.28 2.66
N TYR A 59 -24.59 9.23 3.56
CA TYR A 59 -24.55 10.10 4.75
C TYR A 59 -24.65 11.60 4.45
N THR A 60 -24.20 12.04 3.26
CA THR A 60 -24.28 13.45 2.84
C THR A 60 -25.71 13.93 2.54
N ALA A 61 -26.68 13.01 2.36
CA ALA A 61 -28.06 13.35 2.04
C ALA A 61 -28.84 13.96 3.22
N GLY A 62 -28.29 13.89 4.45
CA GLY A 62 -28.90 14.47 5.66
C GLY A 62 -28.62 15.96 5.86
N GLY A 63 -27.56 16.49 5.23
CA GLY A 63 -27.17 17.90 5.35
C GLY A 63 -26.34 18.25 6.60
N ASP A 64 -26.05 17.29 7.47
CA ASP A 64 -25.21 17.52 8.64
C ASP A 64 -23.73 17.68 8.30
N LYS A 65 -23.04 18.47 9.12
CA LYS A 65 -21.59 18.54 9.19
C LYS A 65 -21.09 17.40 10.07
N VAL A 66 -20.52 16.38 9.44
CA VAL A 66 -19.98 15.19 10.12
C VAL A 66 -18.49 14.99 9.82
N THR A 67 -17.77 14.39 10.77
CA THR A 67 -16.39 13.91 10.56
C THR A 67 -16.43 12.41 10.32
N ILE A 68 -15.82 11.92 9.24
CA ILE A 68 -15.79 10.50 8.88
C ILE A 68 -14.37 10.06 8.51
N ASN A 69 -13.84 9.02 9.15
CA ASN A 69 -12.49 8.50 8.89
C ASN A 69 -12.36 7.02 9.30
N PRO A 70 -11.65 6.18 8.52
CA PRO A 70 -11.49 4.75 8.84
C PRO A 70 -10.71 4.42 10.11
N THR A 71 -9.98 5.38 10.71
CA THR A 71 -9.25 5.19 11.97
C THR A 71 -9.98 5.73 13.20
N THR A 72 -10.97 6.63 13.01
CA THR A 72 -11.73 7.23 14.12
C THR A 72 -13.22 6.86 14.11
N GLY A 73 -13.83 6.58 12.96
CA GLY A 73 -15.28 6.36 12.78
C GLY A 73 -16.02 7.59 12.27
N LEU A 74 -17.34 7.66 12.48
CA LEU A 74 -18.18 8.83 12.17
C LEU A 74 -18.56 9.58 13.46
N ILE A 75 -18.48 10.91 13.42
CA ILE A 75 -18.82 11.80 14.53
C ILE A 75 -19.70 12.94 14.01
N CYS A 76 -20.88 13.09 14.60
CA CYS A 76 -21.76 14.23 14.43
C CYS A 76 -21.99 14.92 15.79
N LEU A 77 -21.89 16.26 15.84
CA LEU A 77 -22.15 17.05 17.05
C LEU A 77 -23.34 17.97 16.87
N ASN A 78 -24.35 17.88 17.76
CA ASN A 78 -25.56 18.70 17.71
C ASN A 78 -25.25 20.20 17.68
N ARG A 79 -24.26 20.64 18.47
CA ARG A 79 -23.83 22.05 18.57
C ARG A 79 -23.23 22.63 17.28
N ILE A 80 -22.85 21.79 16.33
CA ILE A 80 -22.25 22.20 15.04
C ILE A 80 -23.31 22.28 13.94
N GLN A 81 -24.48 21.65 14.15
CA GLN A 81 -25.54 21.59 13.15
C GLN A 81 -26.38 22.87 13.16
N ASN A 82 -26.86 23.25 11.98
CA ASN A 82 -27.60 24.49 11.81
C ASN A 82 -29.00 24.44 12.46
N ASP A 83 -29.61 23.26 12.52
CA ASP A 83 -30.88 22.97 13.18
C ASP A 83 -30.69 22.50 14.65
N GLY A 84 -29.44 22.45 15.11
CA GLY A 84 -29.04 22.04 16.45
C GLY A 84 -29.18 20.55 16.73
N ARG A 85 -29.35 19.70 15.72
CA ARG A 85 -29.53 18.25 15.89
C ARG A 85 -28.82 17.45 14.81
N CYS A 86 -28.26 16.30 15.15
CA CYS A 86 -27.73 15.33 14.22
C CYS A 86 -28.85 14.45 13.66
N ASN A 87 -28.66 13.98 12.43
CA ASN A 87 -29.33 12.79 11.91
C ASN A 87 -28.69 11.52 12.50
N ASP A 88 -29.35 10.39 12.31
CA ASP A 88 -28.95 9.08 12.83
C ASP A 88 -28.24 8.27 11.73
N TYR A 89 -27.02 7.83 12.02
CA TYR A 89 -26.08 7.26 11.06
C TYR A 89 -25.76 5.80 11.36
N LYS A 90 -25.30 5.11 10.32
CA LYS A 90 -24.67 3.79 10.42
C LYS A 90 -23.41 3.74 9.56
N VAL A 91 -22.39 3.04 10.03
CA VAL A 91 -21.09 2.94 9.36
C VAL A 91 -20.69 1.49 9.09
N ARG A 92 -19.84 1.27 8.09
CA ARG A 92 -19.12 0.02 7.89
C ARG A 92 -17.67 0.30 7.50
N PHE A 93 -16.78 -0.64 7.82
CA PHE A 93 -15.34 -0.50 7.65
C PHE A 93 -14.83 -1.46 6.58
N CYS A 94 -13.89 -1.00 5.78
CA CYS A 94 -13.21 -1.80 4.81
C CYS A 94 -12.00 -2.47 5.44
N CYS A 95 -11.88 -3.78 5.31
CA CYS A 95 -10.80 -4.59 5.88
C CYS A 95 -9.84 -5.17 4.84
N ASP A 96 -9.77 -4.53 3.67
CA ASP A 96 -8.80 -4.88 2.64
C ASP A 96 -7.38 -4.40 3.05
N PRO A 97 -6.31 -5.13 2.71
CA PRO A 97 -4.94 -4.68 2.96
C PRO A 97 -4.59 -3.39 2.21
N ILE A 98 -3.86 -2.48 2.85
CA ILE A 98 -3.47 -1.19 2.28
C ILE A 98 -2.37 -1.38 1.21
N VAL A 99 -2.63 -0.95 -0.04
CA VAL A 99 -1.60 -0.77 -1.09
C VAL A 99 -0.97 0.61 -0.93
N VAL A 100 0.30 0.67 -0.54
CA VAL A 100 1.01 1.94 -0.36
C VAL A 100 1.55 2.41 -1.71
N VAL A 101 1.00 3.51 -2.21
CA VAL A 101 1.51 4.23 -3.38
C VAL A 101 2.48 5.29 -2.84
N PRO A 102 3.77 5.31 -3.26
CA PRO A 102 4.72 6.33 -2.79
C PRO A 102 4.23 7.74 -3.11
N GLU A 103 4.43 8.71 -2.22
CA GLU A 103 4.11 10.12 -2.49
C GLU A 103 4.74 10.59 -3.81
N CYS A 104 3.94 11.11 -4.74
CA CYS A 104 4.43 11.57 -6.03
C CYS A 104 5.34 12.80 -5.86
N LYS A 105 6.56 12.71 -6.37
CA LYS A 105 7.64 13.70 -6.32
C LYS A 105 7.65 14.62 -7.55
N LYS A 106 7.09 14.18 -8.68
CA LYS A 106 7.01 14.97 -9.94
C LYS A 106 5.58 15.28 -10.34
N TRP A 107 4.90 16.07 -9.52
CA TRP A 107 3.63 16.66 -9.95
C TRP A 107 3.86 17.69 -11.06
N THR A 108 3.02 17.64 -12.09
CA THR A 108 2.83 18.80 -12.96
C THR A 108 2.26 19.97 -12.16
N ARG A 109 2.26 21.16 -12.77
CA ARG A 109 1.40 22.24 -12.29
C ARG A 109 -0.08 21.83 -12.35
N TRP A 110 -0.92 22.61 -11.70
CA TRP A 110 -2.36 22.54 -11.87
C TRP A 110 -2.75 23.03 -13.27
N TYR A 111 -3.72 22.35 -13.86
CA TYR A 111 -4.38 22.64 -15.11
C TYR A 111 -5.87 22.81 -14.86
N ASP A 112 -6.41 23.82 -15.50
CA ASP A 112 -7.78 24.29 -15.42
C ASP A 112 -8.03 24.85 -16.82
N ARG A 113 -8.83 24.14 -17.60
CA ARG A 113 -9.04 24.34 -19.02
C ARG A 113 -10.50 24.63 -19.32
N ASP A 114 -11.41 23.93 -18.67
CA ASP A 114 -12.83 24.01 -18.94
C ASP A 114 -13.61 24.41 -17.69
N ASN A 115 -14.34 25.52 -17.77
CA ASN A 115 -15.16 25.98 -16.64
C ASN A 115 -16.46 25.16 -16.56
N GLU A 116 -17.24 25.35 -15.49
CA GLU A 116 -18.47 24.61 -15.16
C GLU A 116 -19.68 24.82 -16.12
N SER A 117 -19.44 25.42 -17.28
CA SER A 117 -20.46 25.84 -18.25
C SER A 117 -20.82 24.75 -19.28
N GLY A 118 -21.88 24.96 -20.06
CA GLY A 118 -22.25 24.02 -21.11
C GLY A 118 -22.68 22.63 -20.60
N THR A 119 -21.93 21.58 -20.94
CA THR A 119 -22.31 20.18 -20.63
C THR A 119 -21.71 19.63 -19.33
N GLY A 120 -20.83 20.39 -18.70
CA GLY A 120 -20.09 20.02 -17.49
C GLY A 120 -18.68 20.58 -17.55
N ASP A 121 -17.80 20.08 -16.70
CA ASP A 121 -16.39 20.48 -16.61
C ASP A 121 -15.51 19.28 -17.05
N TRP A 122 -14.55 19.56 -17.94
CA TRP A 122 -13.77 18.57 -18.67
C TRP A 122 -12.26 18.85 -18.65
N GLU A 123 -11.62 18.51 -17.54
CA GLU A 123 -10.16 18.46 -17.40
C GLU A 123 -9.53 17.18 -18.00
N THR A 124 -9.80 16.92 -19.28
CA THR A 124 -9.32 15.69 -19.95
C THR A 124 -7.83 15.74 -20.26
N LEU A 125 -7.13 14.62 -20.05
CA LEU A 125 -5.69 14.54 -20.32
C LEU A 125 -5.35 14.83 -21.79
N ALA A 126 -6.20 14.39 -22.71
CA ALA A 126 -5.99 14.57 -24.15
C ALA A 126 -6.04 16.06 -24.54
N ASP A 127 -7.06 16.78 -24.07
CA ASP A 127 -7.21 18.20 -24.36
C ASP A 127 -6.13 19.02 -23.63
N LEU A 128 -5.82 18.67 -22.39
CA LEU A 128 -4.76 19.32 -21.62
C LEU A 128 -3.38 19.17 -22.26
N ARG A 129 -3.06 18.02 -22.87
CA ARG A 129 -1.81 17.83 -23.62
C ARG A 129 -1.76 18.64 -24.91
N LYS A 130 -2.90 18.77 -25.59
CA LYS A 130 -3.01 19.58 -26.80
C LYS A 130 -2.73 21.04 -26.51
N ASP A 131 -3.27 21.55 -25.41
CA ASP A 131 -3.11 22.95 -25.01
C ASP A 131 -1.76 23.21 -24.30
N ASN A 132 -1.13 22.17 -23.76
CA ASN A 132 0.14 22.25 -23.01
C ASN A 132 1.18 21.24 -23.52
N PRO A 133 1.63 21.36 -24.77
CA PRO A 133 2.52 20.39 -25.40
C PRO A 133 3.83 20.23 -24.62
N GLY A 134 4.18 18.98 -24.30
CA GLY A 134 5.40 18.62 -23.57
C GLY A 134 5.42 18.95 -22.07
N GLN A 135 4.36 19.55 -21.53
CA GLN A 135 4.30 19.87 -20.09
C GLN A 135 3.74 18.73 -19.23
N ILE A 136 2.95 17.84 -19.84
CA ILE A 136 2.40 16.65 -19.20
C ILE A 136 3.09 15.45 -19.82
N CYS A 137 3.70 14.61 -18.99
CA CYS A 137 4.38 13.39 -19.42
C CYS A 137 3.45 12.46 -20.22
N GLU A 138 4.05 11.67 -21.12
CA GLU A 138 3.35 10.72 -22.01
C GLU A 138 2.54 9.65 -21.27
N LYS A 139 2.94 9.28 -20.04
CA LYS A 139 2.24 8.29 -19.20
C LYS A 139 2.21 8.72 -17.73
N PRO A 140 1.18 9.48 -17.31
CA PRO A 140 1.01 9.85 -15.90
C PRO A 140 0.80 8.63 -15.02
N SER A 141 1.48 8.59 -13.87
CA SER A 141 1.39 7.52 -12.87
C SER A 141 0.28 7.74 -11.84
N GLY A 142 -0.30 8.94 -11.79
CA GLY A 142 -1.36 9.32 -10.86
C GLY A 142 -1.97 10.68 -11.22
N ILE A 143 -3.12 10.99 -10.62
CA ILE A 143 -3.84 12.25 -10.83
C ILE A 143 -4.34 12.80 -9.48
N ASP A 144 -4.27 14.11 -9.33
CA ASP A 144 -4.84 14.85 -8.20
C ASP A 144 -5.79 15.92 -8.74
N ALA A 145 -6.88 16.20 -8.02
CA ALA A 145 -7.91 17.15 -8.42
C ALA A 145 -8.35 18.03 -7.24
N GLN A 146 -8.65 19.29 -7.55
CA GLN A 146 -9.15 20.27 -6.61
C GLN A 146 -10.28 21.06 -7.23
N LEU A 147 -11.13 21.62 -6.38
CA LEU A 147 -11.93 22.77 -6.74
C LEU A 147 -11.01 23.97 -7.01
N LEU A 148 -11.50 24.96 -7.75
CA LEU A 148 -10.72 26.15 -8.07
C LEU A 148 -10.21 26.90 -6.83
N ASP A 149 -11.00 26.89 -5.75
CA ASP A 149 -10.65 27.45 -4.43
C ASP A 149 -9.61 26.65 -3.63
N GLY A 150 -9.09 25.55 -4.20
CA GLY A 150 -8.02 24.72 -3.62
C GLY A 150 -8.49 23.64 -2.66
N ARG A 151 -9.80 23.56 -2.37
CA ARG A 151 -10.35 22.42 -1.62
C ARG A 151 -10.27 21.15 -2.47
N HIS A 152 -10.23 20.01 -1.79
CA HIS A 152 -10.22 18.71 -2.46
C HIS A 152 -11.47 18.53 -3.34
N TYR A 153 -11.34 17.88 -4.50
CA TYR A 153 -12.43 17.79 -5.49
C TYR A 153 -13.74 17.21 -4.93
N THR A 154 -13.67 16.34 -3.93
CA THR A 154 -14.86 15.76 -3.26
C THR A 154 -15.63 16.76 -2.39
N ALA A 155 -15.03 17.90 -2.04
CA ALA A 155 -15.67 18.91 -1.19
C ALA A 155 -16.81 19.66 -1.89
N GLY A 156 -16.93 19.53 -3.22
CA GLY A 156 -18.03 20.11 -4.01
C GLY A 156 -19.30 19.26 -4.00
N GLY A 157 -19.19 17.97 -3.70
CA GLY A 157 -20.32 17.04 -3.66
C GLY A 157 -20.73 16.43 -5.00
N ASP A 158 -20.05 16.77 -6.10
CA ASP A 158 -20.35 16.23 -7.42
C ASP A 158 -19.88 14.78 -7.59
N LYS A 159 -20.59 14.08 -8.48
CA LYS A 159 -20.21 12.80 -9.05
C LYS A 159 -19.30 13.04 -10.25
N VAL A 160 -18.00 12.85 -10.05
CA VAL A 160 -16.98 13.04 -11.11
C VAL A 160 -16.28 11.72 -11.46
N THR A 161 -15.85 11.60 -12.71
CA THR A 161 -14.89 10.57 -13.14
C THR A 161 -13.49 11.17 -13.10
N ILE A 162 -12.53 10.52 -12.47
CA ILE A 162 -11.16 11.01 -12.35
C ILE A 162 -10.17 9.85 -12.53
N ASN A 163 -9.25 9.98 -13.49
CA ASN A 163 -8.29 8.92 -13.83
C ASN A 163 -7.00 9.51 -14.46
N PRO A 164 -5.80 9.02 -14.14
CA PRO A 164 -4.54 9.52 -14.72
C PRO A 164 -4.38 9.32 -16.23
N THR A 165 -5.14 8.44 -16.87
CA THR A 165 -5.12 8.24 -18.34
C THR A 165 -6.21 9.02 -19.07
N THR A 166 -7.25 9.47 -18.35
CA THR A 166 -8.40 10.16 -18.94
C THR A 166 -8.48 11.63 -18.54
N GLY A 167 -8.06 11.99 -17.33
CA GLY A 167 -8.29 13.31 -16.71
C GLY A 167 -9.47 13.29 -15.72
N LEU A 168 -10.03 14.47 -15.44
CA LEU A 168 -11.28 14.62 -14.68
C LEU A 168 -12.42 14.99 -15.63
N ILE A 169 -13.59 14.39 -15.40
CA ILE A 169 -14.82 14.66 -16.14
C ILE A 169 -15.97 14.79 -15.15
N CYS A 170 -16.60 15.95 -15.13
CA CYS A 170 -17.87 16.20 -14.48
C CYS A 170 -18.95 16.44 -15.55
N LEU A 171 -20.11 15.79 -15.40
CA LEU A 171 -21.24 15.96 -16.33
C LEU A 171 -22.44 16.58 -15.61
N ASN A 172 -22.92 17.73 -16.10
CA ASN A 172 -24.08 18.44 -15.53
C ASN A 172 -25.30 17.52 -15.40
N ARG A 173 -25.56 16.67 -16.40
CA ARG A 173 -26.71 15.74 -16.40
C ARG A 173 -26.69 14.66 -15.30
N ILE A 174 -25.52 14.40 -14.70
CA ILE A 174 -25.33 13.37 -13.67
C ILE A 174 -25.48 13.97 -12.26
N GLN A 175 -25.34 15.29 -12.13
CA GLN A 175 -25.40 15.99 -10.84
C GLN A 175 -26.85 16.18 -10.37
N ASN A 176 -27.01 16.22 -9.05
CA ASN A 176 -28.34 16.35 -8.42
C ASN A 176 -28.93 17.75 -8.65
N ASP A 177 -28.09 18.78 -8.61
CA ASP A 177 -28.43 20.18 -8.88
C ASP A 177 -28.28 20.56 -10.37
N ARG A 178 -27.93 19.57 -11.21
CA ARG A 178 -27.68 19.68 -12.64
C ARG A 178 -26.51 20.62 -13.01
N ARG A 179 -25.58 20.85 -12.10
CA ARG A 179 -24.42 21.71 -12.31
C ARG A 179 -23.16 21.03 -11.78
N CYS A 180 -22.08 21.18 -12.51
CA CYS A 180 -20.76 20.85 -12.03
C CYS A 180 -20.21 22.03 -11.22
N ASN A 181 -19.35 21.71 -10.26
CA ASN A 181 -18.37 22.62 -9.72
C ASN A 181 -17.19 22.74 -10.70
N ASP A 182 -16.38 23.75 -10.45
CA ASP A 182 -15.23 24.11 -11.27
C ASP A 182 -13.94 23.48 -10.71
N TYR A 183 -13.23 22.72 -11.55
CA TYR A 183 -12.17 21.80 -11.18
C TYR A 183 -10.85 22.14 -11.87
N LYS A 184 -9.77 21.82 -11.16
CA LYS A 184 -8.42 21.80 -11.70
C LYS A 184 -7.73 20.50 -11.36
N VAL A 185 -6.91 19.99 -12.27
CA VAL A 185 -6.18 18.72 -12.13
C VAL A 185 -4.67 18.91 -12.22
N ARG A 186 -3.92 17.97 -11.67
CA ARG A 186 -2.49 17.81 -11.95
C ARG A 186 -2.14 16.34 -12.05
N PHE A 187 -1.10 16.04 -12.81
CA PHE A 187 -0.68 14.68 -13.14
C PHE A 187 0.66 14.37 -12.46
N CYS A 188 0.79 13.14 -11.98
CA CYS A 188 2.06 12.64 -11.50
C CYS A 188 2.88 12.13 -12.68
N CYS A 189 4.07 12.71 -12.88
CA CYS A 189 4.99 12.35 -13.94
C CYS A 189 6.24 11.64 -13.43
N ASP A 190 6.17 11.08 -12.22
CA ASP A 190 7.16 10.10 -11.83
C ASP A 190 7.03 8.87 -12.70
N PRO A 191 8.14 8.32 -13.20
CA PRO A 191 8.11 7.06 -13.89
C PRO A 191 7.48 6.03 -12.97
N ILE A 192 6.45 5.34 -13.48
CA ILE A 192 5.98 4.10 -12.87
C ILE A 192 7.24 3.24 -12.70
N VAL A 193 7.48 2.75 -11.48
CA VAL A 193 8.52 1.73 -11.27
C VAL A 193 8.11 0.55 -12.15
N VAL A 194 8.71 0.45 -13.32
CA VAL A 194 8.53 -0.67 -14.23
C VAL A 194 9.06 -1.86 -13.46
N VAL A 195 8.16 -2.74 -13.03
CA VAL A 195 8.54 -4.06 -12.55
C VAL A 195 9.45 -4.66 -13.62
N PRO A 196 10.66 -5.13 -13.30
CA PRO A 196 11.58 -5.68 -14.28
C PRO A 196 10.86 -6.70 -15.18
N GLU A 197 11.23 -6.72 -16.45
CA GLU A 197 10.69 -7.65 -17.46
C GLU A 197 10.60 -9.06 -16.88
N CYS A 198 9.39 -9.61 -16.83
CA CYS A 198 9.14 -10.87 -16.15
C CYS A 198 9.90 -12.01 -16.84
N LYS A 199 10.86 -12.61 -16.14
CA LYS A 199 11.69 -13.69 -16.70
C LYS A 199 10.99 -15.06 -16.69
N LYS A 200 9.91 -15.19 -15.92
CA LYS A 200 9.19 -16.45 -15.68
C LYS A 200 7.68 -16.29 -15.85
N TRP A 201 7.25 -16.09 -17.09
CA TRP A 201 5.84 -16.19 -17.43
C TRP A 201 5.37 -17.65 -17.39
N THR A 202 4.19 -17.88 -16.83
CA THR A 202 3.46 -19.11 -17.09
C THR A 202 3.04 -19.17 -18.57
N ARG A 203 2.57 -20.34 -19.01
CA ARG A 203 1.77 -20.41 -20.25
C ARG A 203 0.51 -19.54 -20.14
N TRP A 204 -0.12 -19.30 -21.28
CA TRP A 204 -1.46 -18.73 -21.34
C TRP A 204 -2.49 -19.74 -20.82
N TYR A 205 -3.46 -19.22 -20.09
CA TYR A 205 -4.63 -19.90 -19.56
C TYR A 205 -5.88 -19.20 -20.07
N ASP A 206 -6.84 -20.01 -20.46
CA ASP A 206 -8.16 -19.65 -20.96
C ASP A 206 -9.07 -20.76 -20.44
N ARG A 207 -10.03 -20.37 -19.61
CA ARG A 207 -10.89 -21.26 -18.84
C ARG A 207 -12.36 -20.97 -19.13
N ASP A 208 -12.74 -19.70 -19.28
CA ASP A 208 -14.14 -19.28 -19.33
C ASP A 208 -14.42 -18.37 -20.53
N ASN A 209 -15.09 -18.93 -21.54
CA ASN A 209 -15.50 -18.18 -22.72
C ASN A 209 -16.51 -17.05 -22.38
N GLU A 210 -16.78 -16.15 -23.33
CA GLU A 210 -17.60 -14.93 -23.19
C GLU A 210 -19.11 -15.11 -22.88
N SER A 211 -19.53 -16.32 -22.54
CA SER A 211 -20.91 -16.71 -22.29
C SER A 211 -21.39 -16.39 -20.86
N GLY A 212 -22.68 -16.55 -20.56
CA GLY A 212 -23.20 -16.33 -19.21
C GLY A 212 -23.07 -14.88 -18.70
N THR A 213 -22.39 -14.67 -17.56
CA THR A 213 -22.26 -13.35 -16.90
C THR A 213 -21.07 -12.52 -17.40
N GLY A 214 -20.22 -13.09 -18.24
CA GLY A 214 -18.99 -12.50 -18.76
C GLY A 214 -17.89 -13.55 -18.83
N ASP A 215 -16.65 -13.11 -19.01
CA ASP A 215 -15.46 -13.96 -19.08
C ASP A 215 -14.65 -13.82 -17.77
N TRP A 216 -14.30 -14.97 -17.16
CA TRP A 216 -13.72 -15.09 -15.83
C TRP A 216 -12.46 -15.94 -15.78
N GLU A 217 -11.33 -15.36 -16.20
CA GLU A 217 -9.99 -15.90 -16.03
C GLU A 217 -9.43 -15.69 -14.61
N THR A 218 -10.15 -16.14 -13.58
CA THR A 218 -9.75 -15.92 -12.17
C THR A 218 -8.58 -16.80 -11.75
N LEU A 219 -7.64 -16.24 -10.99
CA LEU A 219 -6.47 -16.96 -10.48
C LEU A 219 -6.87 -18.15 -9.59
N ALA A 220 -7.93 -17.99 -8.79
CA ALA A 220 -8.40 -19.05 -7.89
C ALA A 220 -8.91 -20.26 -8.68
N ASP A 221 -9.73 -20.03 -9.70
CA ASP A 221 -10.27 -21.10 -10.55
C ASP A 221 -9.18 -21.69 -11.44
N LEU A 222 -8.31 -20.85 -12.00
CA LEU A 222 -7.16 -21.30 -12.80
C LEU A 222 -6.20 -22.17 -11.99
N ARG A 223 -5.96 -21.88 -10.70
CA ARG A 223 -5.15 -22.74 -9.82
C ARG A 223 -5.84 -24.05 -9.47
N LYS A 224 -7.16 -24.02 -9.30
CA LYS A 224 -7.95 -25.22 -9.05
C LYS A 224 -7.86 -26.19 -10.24
N ASP A 225 -7.95 -25.65 -11.45
CA ASP A 225 -7.92 -26.44 -12.67
C ASP A 225 -6.48 -26.78 -13.12
N ASN A 226 -5.49 -26.02 -12.65
CA ASN A 226 -4.06 -26.23 -12.94
C ASN A 226 -3.18 -26.27 -11.67
N PRO A 227 -3.35 -27.27 -10.78
CA PRO A 227 -2.61 -27.33 -9.51
C PRO A 227 -1.09 -27.29 -9.70
N GLY A 228 -0.42 -26.40 -8.98
CA GLY A 228 1.04 -26.26 -8.99
C GLY A 228 1.64 -25.61 -10.24
N GLN A 229 0.85 -25.27 -11.27
CA GLN A 229 1.36 -24.63 -12.50
C GLN A 229 1.44 -23.09 -12.41
N ILE A 230 0.72 -22.50 -11.44
CA ILE A 230 0.72 -21.06 -11.19
C ILE A 230 1.25 -20.86 -9.76
N CYS A 231 2.31 -20.08 -9.62
CA CYS A 231 2.93 -19.78 -8.33
C CYS A 231 1.94 -19.17 -7.33
N GLU A 232 2.18 -19.38 -6.04
CA GLU A 232 1.32 -18.93 -4.93
C GLU A 232 1.15 -17.41 -4.83
N LYS A 233 2.14 -16.64 -5.28
CA LYS A 233 2.09 -15.18 -5.33
C LYS A 233 2.65 -14.66 -6.65
N PRO A 234 1.84 -14.59 -7.72
CA PRO A 234 2.26 -13.99 -8.97
C PRO A 234 2.64 -12.53 -8.75
N SER A 235 3.77 -12.14 -9.33
CA SER A 235 4.27 -10.76 -9.31
C SER A 235 3.65 -9.88 -10.38
N GLY A 236 3.03 -10.49 -11.39
CA GLY A 236 2.46 -9.82 -12.53
C GLY A 236 1.46 -10.71 -13.26
N ILE A 237 0.68 -10.09 -14.13
CA ILE A 237 -0.29 -10.75 -14.99
C ILE A 237 -0.27 -10.05 -16.34
N ASP A 238 -0.47 -10.81 -17.40
CA ASP A 238 -0.61 -10.32 -18.77
C ASP A 238 -1.89 -10.95 -19.34
N ALA A 239 -2.60 -10.21 -20.19
CA ALA A 239 -3.87 -10.61 -20.78
C ALA A 239 -3.95 -10.26 -22.25
N GLN A 240 -4.57 -11.15 -23.02
CA GLN A 240 -4.80 -10.99 -24.45
C GLN A 240 -6.20 -11.46 -24.81
N LEU A 241 -6.71 -10.93 -25.91
CA LEU A 241 -7.83 -11.56 -26.62
C LEU A 241 -7.37 -12.93 -27.16
N LEU A 242 -8.31 -13.83 -27.44
CA LEU A 242 -7.97 -15.13 -28.01
C LEU A 242 -7.11 -15.02 -29.30
N ASP A 243 -7.38 -14.02 -30.13
CA ASP A 243 -6.64 -13.73 -31.36
C ASP A 243 -5.22 -13.18 -31.16
N GLY A 244 -4.78 -13.01 -29.90
CA GLY A 244 -3.43 -12.60 -29.53
C GLY A 244 -3.21 -11.09 -29.46
N ARG A 245 -4.22 -10.28 -29.77
CA ARG A 245 -4.15 -8.83 -29.54
C ARG A 245 -4.20 -8.53 -28.04
N HIS A 246 -3.58 -7.43 -27.64
CA HIS A 246 -3.61 -6.97 -26.24
C HIS A 246 -5.04 -6.78 -25.74
N TYR A 247 -5.32 -7.11 -24.47
CA TYR A 247 -6.70 -7.15 -23.93
C TYR A 247 -7.48 -5.82 -24.11
N THR A 248 -6.79 -4.68 -24.12
CA THR A 248 -7.41 -3.36 -24.33
C THR A 248 -7.91 -3.13 -25.76
N ALA A 249 -7.49 -3.93 -26.74
CA ALA A 249 -7.90 -3.80 -28.13
C ALA A 249 -9.36 -4.22 -28.37
N GLY A 250 -9.98 -4.93 -27.42
CA GLY A 250 -11.39 -5.33 -27.47
C GLY A 250 -12.36 -4.20 -27.09
N GLY A 251 -11.90 -3.19 -26.34
CA GLY A 251 -12.72 -2.06 -25.91
C GLY A 251 -13.55 -2.31 -24.64
N ASP A 252 -13.47 -3.50 -24.05
CA ASP A 252 -14.19 -3.82 -22.81
C ASP A 252 -13.56 -3.18 -21.57
N LYS A 253 -14.44 -2.92 -20.61
CA LYS A 253 -14.08 -2.62 -19.22
C LYS A 253 -13.79 -3.95 -18.51
N VAL A 254 -12.52 -4.25 -18.31
CA VAL A 254 -12.06 -5.46 -17.62
C VAL A 254 -11.30 -5.13 -16.33
N THR A 255 -11.40 -6.02 -15.35
CA THR A 255 -10.55 -6.02 -14.16
C THR A 255 -9.41 -7.00 -14.39
N ILE A 256 -8.15 -6.57 -14.20
CA ILE A 256 -6.98 -7.43 -14.37
C ILE A 256 -6.04 -7.26 -13.17
N ASN A 257 -5.68 -8.35 -12.49
CA ASN A 257 -4.82 -8.31 -11.30
C ASN A 257 -4.07 -9.63 -11.08
N PRO A 258 -2.77 -9.63 -10.72
CA PRO A 258 -1.99 -10.86 -10.51
C PRO A 258 -2.44 -11.74 -9.34
N THR A 259 -3.26 -11.22 -8.43
CA THR A 259 -3.83 -11.98 -7.30
C THR A 259 -5.25 -12.44 -7.56
N THR A 260 -5.93 -11.87 -8.56
CA THR A 260 -7.35 -12.16 -8.85
C THR A 260 -7.55 -12.83 -10.21
N GLY A 261 -6.71 -12.55 -11.21
CA GLY A 261 -6.92 -12.95 -12.61
C GLY A 261 -7.49 -11.82 -13.47
N LEU A 262 -8.13 -12.16 -14.60
CA LEU A 262 -8.92 -11.23 -15.40
C LEU A 262 -10.41 -11.52 -15.20
N ILE A 263 -11.21 -10.46 -15.10
CA ILE A 263 -12.67 -10.52 -15.03
C ILE A 263 -13.25 -9.49 -15.99
N CYS A 264 -14.04 -9.96 -16.95
CA CYS A 264 -14.92 -9.15 -17.77
C CYS A 264 -16.37 -9.44 -17.40
N LEU A 265 -17.19 -8.41 -17.18
CA LEU A 265 -18.63 -8.59 -16.89
C LEU A 265 -19.50 -8.07 -18.02
N ASN A 266 -20.38 -8.91 -18.57
CA ASN A 266 -21.29 -8.53 -19.66
C ASN A 266 -22.11 -7.27 -19.30
N ARG A 267 -22.57 -7.15 -18.04
CA ARG A 267 -23.46 -6.06 -17.60
C ARG A 267 -22.84 -4.65 -17.57
N ILE A 268 -21.52 -4.54 -17.57
CA ILE A 268 -20.82 -3.23 -17.48
C ILE A 268 -20.27 -2.77 -18.84
N GLN A 269 -20.34 -3.63 -19.85
CA GLN A 269 -19.95 -3.33 -21.22
C GLN A 269 -20.99 -2.48 -21.94
N ASN A 270 -20.54 -1.68 -22.89
CA ASN A 270 -21.42 -0.78 -23.64
C ASN A 270 -22.34 -1.56 -24.59
N ASP A 271 -21.86 -2.66 -25.17
CA ASP A 271 -22.60 -3.59 -26.04
C ASP A 271 -23.21 -4.78 -25.29
N ARG A 272 -23.04 -4.80 -23.95
CA ARG A 272 -23.48 -5.84 -23.02
C ARG A 272 -22.82 -7.22 -23.24
N ARG A 273 -21.66 -7.28 -23.89
CA ARG A 273 -20.94 -8.52 -24.14
C ARG A 273 -19.46 -8.34 -23.86
N CYS A 274 -18.86 -9.35 -23.26
CA CYS A 274 -17.42 -9.46 -23.15
C CYS A 274 -16.84 -10.03 -24.43
N ASN A 275 -15.62 -9.63 -24.74
CA ASN A 275 -14.73 -10.39 -25.58
C ASN A 275 -14.14 -11.56 -24.78
N ASP A 276 -13.56 -12.50 -25.50
CA ASP A 276 -12.92 -13.71 -24.96
C ASP A 276 -11.42 -13.48 -24.74
N TYR A 277 -10.95 -13.76 -23.53
CA TYR A 277 -9.65 -13.40 -22.99
C TYR A 277 -8.89 -14.63 -22.48
N LYS A 278 -7.56 -14.54 -22.61
CA LYS A 278 -6.63 -15.46 -21.97
C LYS A 278 -5.62 -14.69 -21.14
N VAL A 279 -5.18 -15.27 -20.04
CA VAL A 279 -4.22 -14.66 -19.10
C VAL A 279 -2.98 -15.51 -18.89
N ARG A 280 -1.88 -14.88 -18.50
CA ARG A 280 -0.69 -15.56 -17.96
C ARG A 280 -0.14 -14.80 -16.78
N PHE A 281 0.53 -15.49 -15.89
CA PHE A 281 1.02 -14.96 -14.62
C PHE A 281 2.54 -14.91 -14.61
N CYS A 282 3.09 -13.84 -14.06
CA CYS A 282 4.51 -13.72 -13.80
C CYS A 282 4.82 -14.37 -12.45
N CYS A 283 5.71 -15.36 -12.46
CA CYS A 283 6.17 -16.05 -11.26
C CYS A 283 7.62 -15.68 -10.90
N ASP A 284 8.04 -14.48 -11.29
CA ASP A 284 9.33 -13.91 -10.91
C ASP A 284 9.18 -13.18 -9.57
N PRO A 285 9.81 -13.61 -8.47
CA PRO A 285 9.62 -12.97 -7.17
C PRO A 285 10.06 -11.50 -7.21
N ILE A 286 9.18 -10.56 -6.82
CA ILE A 286 9.56 -9.16 -6.57
C ILE A 286 10.30 -9.11 -5.23
N VAL A 287 11.51 -9.64 -5.21
CA VAL A 287 12.50 -9.32 -4.20
C VAL A 287 13.41 -8.31 -4.90
N PRO A 288 13.59 -7.07 -4.40
CA PRO A 288 14.71 -6.24 -4.83
C PRO A 288 15.94 -7.14 -4.78
N GLU A 289 16.64 -7.31 -5.90
CA GLU A 289 17.72 -8.30 -6.03
C GLU A 289 18.61 -8.27 -4.79
N CYS A 290 18.47 -9.27 -3.93
CA CYS A 290 19.10 -9.23 -2.63
C CYS A 290 20.60 -9.47 -2.80
N LYS A 291 21.41 -8.43 -2.54
CA LYS A 291 22.86 -8.52 -2.72
C LYS A 291 23.55 -9.29 -1.60
N LYS A 292 22.87 -9.50 -0.48
CA LYS A 292 23.43 -10.10 0.75
C LYS A 292 22.51 -11.17 1.32
N TRP A 293 22.40 -12.29 0.60
CA TRP A 293 21.80 -13.50 1.17
C TRP A 293 22.72 -14.10 2.23
N THR A 294 22.13 -14.57 3.33
CA THR A 294 22.82 -15.52 4.21
C THR A 294 23.02 -16.85 3.49
N GLN A 295 23.81 -17.74 4.10
CA GLN A 295 23.75 -19.16 3.76
C GLN A 295 22.34 -19.74 3.97
N TRP A 296 22.09 -20.90 3.39
CA TRP A 296 20.90 -21.70 3.69
C TRP A 296 21.02 -22.30 5.10
N TYR A 297 19.92 -22.25 5.83
CA TYR A 297 19.74 -22.84 7.15
C TYR A 297 18.64 -23.89 7.07
N ASP A 298 18.91 -25.01 7.70
CA ASP A 298 18.06 -26.17 7.87
C ASP A 298 18.34 -26.62 9.31
N ARG A 299 17.35 -26.45 10.17
CA ARG A 299 17.45 -26.61 11.62
C ARG A 299 16.52 -27.71 12.09
N ASP A 300 15.34 -27.84 11.50
CA ASP A 300 14.27 -28.71 11.97
C ASP A 300 13.74 -29.58 10.84
N ASN A 301 14.08 -30.87 10.86
CA ASN A 301 13.54 -31.83 9.89
C ASN A 301 12.01 -32.00 10.07
N GLU A 302 11.35 -32.65 9.11
CA GLU A 302 9.90 -32.82 8.98
C GLU A 302 9.18 -33.66 10.08
N SER A 303 9.87 -33.93 11.19
CA SER A 303 9.43 -34.78 12.29
C SER A 303 8.55 -34.04 13.32
N GLY A 304 7.96 -34.76 14.28
CA GLY A 304 7.19 -34.13 15.36
C GLY A 304 5.93 -33.37 14.88
N THR A 305 5.83 -32.07 15.16
CA THR A 305 4.65 -31.24 14.85
C THR A 305 4.70 -30.60 13.45
N GLY A 306 5.80 -30.74 12.74
CA GLY A 306 6.06 -30.16 11.42
C GLY A 306 7.51 -29.70 11.32
N ASP A 307 7.81 -28.90 10.31
CA ASP A 307 9.14 -28.32 10.07
C ASP A 307 9.11 -26.82 10.45
N TRP A 308 10.11 -26.40 11.25
CA TRP A 308 10.19 -25.10 11.90
C TRP A 308 11.54 -24.40 11.70
N GLU A 309 11.73 -23.81 10.54
CA GLU A 309 12.82 -22.88 10.25
C GLU A 309 12.58 -21.45 10.78
N THR A 310 12.33 -21.32 12.09
CA THR A 310 12.02 -20.01 12.69
C THR A 310 13.25 -19.12 12.85
N LEU A 311 13.09 -17.83 12.57
CA LEU A 311 14.17 -16.84 12.70
C LEU A 311 14.70 -16.74 14.15
N ALA A 312 13.80 -16.85 15.14
CA ALA A 312 14.17 -16.77 16.54
C ALA A 312 15.07 -17.94 16.96
N ASP A 313 14.71 -19.16 16.56
CA ASP A 313 15.49 -20.35 16.88
C ASP A 313 16.81 -20.39 16.09
N LEU A 314 16.78 -19.99 14.82
CA LEU A 314 17.98 -19.89 13.99
C LEU A 314 18.98 -18.87 14.54
N ARG A 315 18.54 -17.72 15.05
CA ARG A 315 19.41 -16.74 15.71
C ARG A 315 19.98 -17.24 17.04
N LYS A 316 19.20 -18.02 17.78
CA LYS A 316 19.66 -18.63 19.02
C LYS A 316 20.77 -19.65 18.77
N GLU A 317 20.65 -20.43 17.69
CA GLU A 317 21.65 -21.43 17.32
C GLU A 317 22.86 -20.85 16.57
N LYS A 318 22.64 -19.82 15.73
CA LYS A 318 23.67 -19.13 14.95
C LYS A 318 23.74 -17.63 15.28
N PRO A 319 24.18 -17.25 16.50
CA PRO A 319 24.27 -15.84 16.89
C PRO A 319 25.12 -15.02 15.92
N GLY A 320 24.60 -13.86 15.50
CA GLY A 320 25.32 -12.91 14.63
C GLY A 320 25.42 -13.29 13.15
N GLN A 321 24.96 -14.47 12.73
CA GLN A 321 24.99 -14.88 11.30
C GLN A 321 23.80 -14.38 10.48
N ILE A 322 22.71 -14.04 11.16
CA ILE A 322 21.50 -13.48 10.55
C ILE A 322 21.33 -12.07 11.11
N CYS A 323 21.25 -11.09 10.23
CA CYS A 323 21.04 -9.68 10.58
C CYS A 323 19.80 -9.47 11.43
N GLU A 324 19.80 -8.43 12.28
CA GLU A 324 18.73 -8.10 13.22
C GLU A 324 17.36 -7.83 12.57
N LYS A 325 17.34 -7.33 11.33
CA LYS A 325 16.12 -7.06 10.56
C LYS A 325 16.29 -7.54 9.12
N PRO A 326 16.00 -8.81 8.83
CA PRO A 326 16.02 -9.31 7.46
C PRO A 326 14.99 -8.56 6.61
N SER A 327 15.41 -8.16 5.41
CA SER A 327 14.55 -7.48 4.44
C SER A 327 13.74 -8.46 3.58
N GLY A 328 14.15 -9.73 3.57
CA GLY A 328 13.56 -10.78 2.76
C GLY A 328 13.93 -12.17 3.28
N ILE A 329 13.23 -13.17 2.77
CA ILE A 329 13.46 -14.59 3.07
C ILE A 329 13.24 -15.36 1.77
N ASP A 330 14.02 -16.41 1.59
CA ASP A 330 13.88 -17.38 0.50
C ASP A 330 13.84 -18.78 1.12
N ALA A 331 13.10 -19.70 0.50
CA ALA A 331 12.89 -21.05 0.99
C ALA A 331 12.95 -22.08 -0.15
N GLN A 332 13.51 -23.24 0.16
CA GLN A 332 13.59 -24.38 -0.73
C GLN A 332 13.25 -25.66 0.03
N LEU A 333 12.82 -26.67 -0.71
CA LEU A 333 12.91 -28.04 -0.22
C LEU A 333 14.38 -28.41 0.00
N LEU A 334 14.65 -29.42 0.83
CA LEU A 334 16.02 -29.87 1.06
C LEU A 334 16.76 -30.19 -0.25
N ASP A 335 16.07 -30.78 -1.21
CA ASP A 335 16.56 -31.14 -2.55
C ASP A 335 16.84 -29.93 -3.49
N GLY A 336 16.61 -28.71 -3.01
CA GLY A 336 16.91 -27.46 -3.73
C GLY A 336 15.82 -26.99 -4.68
N ARG A 337 14.70 -27.73 -4.81
CA ARG A 337 13.52 -27.23 -5.52
C ARG A 337 12.87 -26.10 -4.72
N HIS A 338 12.16 -25.22 -5.42
CA HIS A 338 11.41 -24.14 -4.78
C HIS A 338 10.41 -24.69 -3.75
N TYR A 339 10.23 -24.02 -2.61
CA TYR A 339 9.45 -24.54 -1.48
C TYR A 339 8.00 -24.95 -1.86
N THR A 340 7.40 -24.30 -2.86
CA THR A 340 6.05 -24.63 -3.34
C THR A 340 5.97 -25.94 -4.11
N ALA A 341 7.10 -26.50 -4.57
CA ALA A 341 7.13 -27.73 -5.35
C ALA A 341 6.73 -28.98 -4.54
N GLY A 342 6.73 -28.89 -3.21
CA GLY A 342 6.31 -29.96 -2.30
C GLY A 342 4.80 -30.05 -2.12
N GLY A 343 4.06 -28.97 -2.40
CA GLY A 343 2.60 -28.92 -2.27
C GLY A 343 2.07 -28.61 -0.87
N ASP A 344 2.94 -28.38 0.12
CA ASP A 344 2.51 -28.06 1.49
C ASP A 344 2.02 -26.62 1.63
N LYS A 345 1.11 -26.45 2.60
CA LYS A 345 0.71 -25.15 3.15
C LYS A 345 1.75 -24.71 4.17
N VAL A 346 2.61 -23.77 3.80
CA VAL A 346 3.65 -23.21 4.67
C VAL A 346 3.44 -21.72 4.94
N THR A 347 3.83 -21.27 6.12
CA THR A 347 3.98 -19.84 6.44
C THR A 347 5.43 -19.45 6.23
N ILE A 348 5.69 -18.39 5.46
CA ILE A 348 7.04 -17.88 5.21
C ILE A 348 7.07 -16.36 5.39
N ASN A 349 7.95 -15.85 6.26
CA ASN A 349 8.06 -14.42 6.57
C ASN A 349 9.49 -14.05 7.03
N PRO A 350 10.09 -12.94 6.57
CA PRO A 350 11.43 -12.54 7.00
C PRO A 350 11.58 -12.19 8.48
N THR A 351 10.50 -11.93 9.22
CA THR A 351 10.53 -11.69 10.67
C THR A 351 10.22 -12.94 11.51
N THR A 352 9.68 -13.99 10.89
CA THR A 352 9.27 -15.21 11.60
C THR A 352 10.07 -16.45 11.18
N GLY A 353 10.49 -16.55 9.91
CA GLY A 353 11.07 -17.75 9.32
C GLY A 353 10.08 -18.52 8.45
N LEU A 354 10.32 -19.81 8.24
CA LEU A 354 9.36 -20.74 7.64
C LEU A 354 8.75 -21.64 8.73
N ILE A 355 7.45 -21.89 8.63
CA ILE A 355 6.72 -22.81 9.49
C ILE A 355 5.82 -23.68 8.62
N CYS A 356 6.04 -24.98 8.66
CA CYS A 356 5.13 -26.00 8.16
C CYS A 356 4.52 -26.77 9.34
N LEU A 357 3.20 -26.95 9.37
CA LEU A 357 2.54 -27.73 10.42
C LEU A 357 1.96 -29.03 9.88
N ASN A 358 2.33 -30.17 10.44
CA ASN A 358 1.80 -31.48 10.03
C ASN A 358 0.26 -31.50 10.04
N ARG A 359 -0.37 -30.87 11.05
CA ARG A 359 -1.84 -30.87 11.21
C ARG A 359 -2.62 -30.11 10.13
N ILE A 360 -1.99 -29.24 9.34
CA ILE A 360 -2.67 -28.44 8.31
C ILE A 360 -2.45 -28.99 6.89
N GLN A 361 -1.56 -29.98 6.74
CA GLN A 361 -1.29 -30.65 5.47
C GLN A 361 -2.33 -31.71 5.16
N ASN A 362 -2.56 -31.94 3.86
CA ASN A 362 -3.57 -32.89 3.39
C ASN A 362 -3.17 -34.34 3.71
N ASP A 363 -1.88 -34.66 3.60
CA ASP A 363 -1.28 -35.96 3.93
C ASP A 363 -0.80 -36.05 5.39
N ARG A 364 -1.05 -34.99 6.16
CA ARG A 364 -0.63 -34.81 7.56
C ARG A 364 0.88 -34.82 7.78
N ARG A 365 1.68 -34.50 6.76
CA ARG A 365 3.13 -34.47 6.84
C ARG A 365 3.66 -33.24 6.14
N CYS A 366 4.65 -32.61 6.74
CA CYS A 366 5.45 -31.60 6.09
C CYS A 366 6.53 -32.28 5.23
N ASN A 367 6.90 -31.62 4.15
CA ASN A 367 8.19 -31.78 3.52
C ASN A 367 9.24 -31.04 4.35
N ASP A 368 10.49 -31.34 4.02
CA ASP A 368 11.67 -30.78 4.68
C ASP A 368 12.20 -29.55 3.92
N TYR A 369 12.42 -28.47 4.64
CA TYR A 369 12.67 -27.13 4.12
C TYR A 369 13.95 -26.53 4.67
N LYS A 370 14.58 -25.71 3.84
CA LYS A 370 15.67 -24.83 4.24
C LYS A 370 15.37 -23.40 3.84
N VAL A 371 15.82 -22.46 4.67
CA VAL A 371 15.60 -21.01 4.48
C VAL A 371 16.89 -20.23 4.40
N ARG A 372 16.86 -19.06 3.77
CA ARG A 372 17.92 -18.05 3.87
C ARG A 372 17.30 -16.67 3.98
N PHE A 373 18.02 -15.75 4.60
CA PHE A 373 17.54 -14.41 4.89
C PHE A 373 18.29 -13.37 4.06
N CYS A 374 17.58 -12.37 3.57
CA CYS A 374 18.19 -11.23 2.94
C CYS A 374 18.59 -10.23 4.00
N CYS A 375 19.89 -9.94 4.08
CA CYS A 375 20.47 -8.96 4.99
C CYS A 375 20.93 -7.71 4.26
N ASP A 376 20.41 -7.48 3.06
CA ASP A 376 20.56 -6.22 2.37
C ASP A 376 19.55 -5.24 2.98
N PRO A 377 19.98 -4.18 3.67
CA PRO A 377 19.04 -3.22 4.23
C PRO A 377 18.28 -2.57 3.07
N ILE A 378 16.94 -2.54 3.16
CA ILE A 378 16.13 -1.70 2.27
C ILE A 378 16.37 -0.26 2.71
N VAL A 379 17.55 0.28 2.38
CA VAL A 379 17.83 1.69 2.44
C VAL A 379 17.49 2.21 1.06
N PRO A 380 16.47 3.07 0.91
CA PRO A 380 16.35 3.89 -0.29
C PRO A 380 17.72 4.54 -0.55
N GLU A 381 18.37 4.22 -1.67
CA GLU A 381 19.70 4.73 -1.98
C GLU A 381 19.70 6.25 -1.95
N CYS A 382 20.32 6.88 -0.96
CA CYS A 382 20.30 8.33 -0.85
C CYS A 382 21.26 8.97 -1.86
N LYS A 383 20.73 9.72 -2.82
CA LYS A 383 21.49 10.52 -3.79
C LYS A 383 22.19 11.70 -3.15
N LYS A 384 21.62 12.26 -2.08
CA LYS A 384 22.17 13.44 -1.41
C LYS A 384 22.13 13.30 0.10
N TRP A 385 23.19 12.71 0.64
CA TRP A 385 23.50 12.82 2.05
C TRP A 385 24.01 14.23 2.40
N THR A 386 23.63 14.73 3.56
CA THR A 386 24.36 15.82 4.20
C THR A 386 25.75 15.35 4.62
N GLN A 387 26.59 16.30 5.05
CA GLN A 387 27.75 15.93 5.86
C GLN A 387 27.34 15.23 7.16
N TRP A 388 28.29 14.56 7.81
CA TRP A 388 28.12 14.05 9.15
C TRP A 388 28.07 15.23 10.14
N TYR A 389 27.15 15.13 11.10
CA TYR A 389 26.98 16.03 12.21
C TYR A 389 27.20 15.26 13.50
N ASP A 390 27.95 15.90 14.37
CA ASP A 390 28.29 15.48 15.72
C ASP A 390 28.25 16.78 16.53
N ARG A 391 27.25 16.89 17.39
CA ARG A 391 26.85 18.10 18.12
C ARG A 391 26.81 17.84 19.62
N ASP A 392 26.63 16.62 20.09
CA ASP A 392 26.60 16.30 21.51
C ASP A 392 27.44 15.06 21.82
N ASN A 393 28.61 15.26 22.43
CA ASN A 393 29.43 14.15 22.92
C ASN A 393 28.69 13.38 24.03
N GLU A 394 29.18 12.18 24.36
CA GLU A 394 28.59 11.21 25.30
C GLU A 394 28.50 11.64 26.80
N SER A 395 28.62 12.94 27.07
CA SER A 395 28.65 13.54 28.40
C SER A 395 27.25 13.96 28.90
N GLY A 396 27.11 14.18 30.21
CA GLY A 396 25.83 14.63 30.78
C GLY A 396 24.74 13.55 30.77
N THR A 397 23.61 13.81 30.10
CA THR A 397 22.42 12.94 30.11
C THR A 397 22.40 11.88 29.01
N GLY A 398 23.36 11.90 28.09
CA GLY A 398 23.47 10.98 26.96
C GLY A 398 24.04 11.71 25.74
N ASP A 399 23.85 11.14 24.56
CA ASP A 399 24.22 11.74 23.28
C ASP A 399 22.93 12.09 22.49
N TRP A 400 22.86 13.33 22.01
CA TRP A 400 21.67 13.99 21.49
C TRP A 400 21.91 14.67 20.14
N GLU A 401 22.07 13.87 19.09
CA GLU A 401 22.08 14.30 17.69
C GLU A 401 20.67 14.63 17.13
N THR A 402 19.93 15.52 17.82
CA THR A 402 18.56 15.84 17.44
C THR A 402 18.50 16.75 16.20
N LEU A 403 17.57 16.47 15.29
CA LEU A 403 17.39 17.25 14.06
C LEU A 403 17.06 18.72 14.36
N ALA A 404 16.28 18.97 15.42
CA ALA A 404 15.89 20.33 15.81
C ALA A 404 17.10 21.17 16.25
N ASP A 405 17.96 20.60 17.09
CA ASP A 405 19.17 21.28 17.57
C ASP A 405 20.19 21.46 16.44
N LEU A 406 20.38 20.43 15.61
CA LEU A 406 21.28 20.49 14.45
C LEU A 406 20.86 21.57 13.44
N ARG A 407 19.55 21.75 13.20
CA ARG A 407 19.05 22.85 12.34
C ARG A 407 19.22 24.22 12.96
N LYS A 408 19.08 24.32 14.28
CA LYS A 408 19.29 25.57 15.01
C LYS A 408 20.76 26.01 14.94
N GLU A 409 21.68 25.07 15.05
CA GLU A 409 23.12 25.36 15.00
C GLU A 409 23.64 25.51 13.56
N LYS A 410 23.12 24.73 12.60
CA LYS A 410 23.50 24.75 11.18
C LYS A 410 22.32 25.10 10.26
N PRO A 411 21.80 26.34 10.29
CA PRO A 411 20.65 26.73 9.46
C PRO A 411 20.90 26.49 7.97
N GLY A 412 19.92 25.88 7.30
CA GLY A 412 19.93 25.66 5.85
C GLY A 412 20.83 24.54 5.34
N GLN A 413 21.58 23.84 6.20
CA GLN A 413 22.43 22.72 5.77
C GLN A 413 21.68 21.38 5.68
N ILE A 414 20.64 21.21 6.49
CA ILE A 414 19.78 20.02 6.49
C ILE A 414 18.45 20.43 5.87
N CYS A 415 18.00 19.69 4.86
CA CYS A 415 16.72 19.91 4.20
C CYS A 415 15.53 19.90 5.17
N GLU A 416 14.46 20.61 4.83
CA GLU A 416 13.24 20.76 5.64
C GLU A 416 12.55 19.43 5.98
N LYS A 417 12.67 18.41 5.11
CA LYS A 417 12.10 17.07 5.32
C LYS A 417 13.09 15.99 4.90
N PRO A 418 14.00 15.56 5.79
CA PRO A 418 14.87 14.43 5.53
C PRO A 418 14.05 13.18 5.25
N SER A 419 14.43 12.47 4.19
CA SER A 419 13.80 11.21 3.76
C SER A 419 14.42 9.98 4.42
N GLY A 420 15.57 10.16 5.06
CA GLY A 420 16.33 9.11 5.72
C GLY A 420 17.38 9.70 6.66
N ILE A 421 17.92 8.86 7.52
CA ILE A 421 18.99 9.18 8.46
C ILE A 421 19.96 8.00 8.48
N ASP A 422 21.23 8.30 8.60
CA ASP A 422 22.29 7.34 8.82
C ASP A 422 23.08 7.78 10.06
N ALA A 423 23.56 6.82 10.84
CA ALA A 423 24.28 7.05 12.08
C ALA A 423 25.47 6.11 12.22
N GLN A 424 26.55 6.64 12.76
CA GLN A 424 27.77 5.91 13.03
C GLN A 424 28.33 6.32 14.38
N LEU A 425 29.12 5.42 14.97
CA LEU A 425 30.03 5.82 16.04
C LEU A 425 31.08 6.80 15.49
N LEU A 426 31.71 7.57 16.36
CA LEU A 426 32.79 8.48 15.97
C LEU A 426 33.88 7.79 15.12
N ASP A 427 34.22 6.55 15.46
CA ASP A 427 35.21 5.72 14.78
C ASP A 427 34.77 5.19 13.39
N GLY A 428 33.55 5.52 12.95
CA GLY A 428 33.01 5.16 11.64
C GLY A 428 32.34 3.79 11.56
N ARG A 429 32.31 3.03 12.66
CA ARG A 429 31.50 1.81 12.74
C ARG A 429 30.02 2.16 12.73
N HIS A 430 29.20 1.25 12.20
CA HIS A 430 27.75 1.39 12.21
C HIS A 430 27.22 1.57 13.65
N TYR A 431 26.22 2.43 13.86
CA TYR A 431 25.76 2.81 15.21
C TYR A 431 25.39 1.61 16.10
N THR A 432 24.88 0.51 15.51
CA THR A 432 24.53 -0.70 16.27
C THR A 432 25.73 -1.44 16.86
N ALA A 433 26.96 -1.16 16.41
CA ALA A 433 28.16 -1.80 16.90
C ALA A 433 28.55 -1.37 18.33
N GLY A 434 27.95 -0.28 18.84
CA GLY A 434 28.15 0.19 20.21
C GLY A 434 27.34 -0.60 21.25
N GLY A 435 26.25 -1.25 20.83
CA GLY A 435 25.37 -2.01 21.73
C GLY A 435 24.33 -1.18 22.48
N ASP A 436 24.31 0.15 22.31
CA ASP A 436 23.36 1.01 23.01
C ASP A 436 21.94 0.90 22.46
N LYS A 437 20.98 1.12 23.36
CA LYS A 437 19.58 1.36 23.05
C LYS A 437 19.42 2.81 22.59
N VAL A 438 19.45 3.01 21.28
CA VAL A 438 19.28 4.33 20.65
C VAL A 438 17.95 4.46 19.90
N THR A 439 17.38 5.66 19.90
CA THR A 439 16.30 6.04 19.00
C THR A 439 16.89 6.76 17.80
N ILE A 440 16.57 6.30 16.58
CA ILE A 440 17.06 6.91 15.34
C ILE A 440 15.90 7.13 14.37
N ASN A 441 15.68 8.36 13.93
CA ASN A 441 14.58 8.73 13.04
C ASN A 441 14.91 9.97 12.19
N PRO A 442 14.60 10.02 10.88
CA PRO A 442 14.86 11.20 10.05
C PRO A 442 14.12 12.48 10.46
N THR A 443 13.05 12.40 11.27
CA THR A 443 12.33 13.59 11.78
C THR A 443 12.79 14.01 13.18
N THR A 444 13.49 13.14 13.90
CA THR A 444 13.89 13.39 15.29
C THR A 444 15.41 13.53 15.44
N GLY A 445 16.21 12.80 14.66
CA GLY A 445 17.65 12.66 14.84
C GLY A 445 18.01 11.33 15.49
N LEU A 446 19.20 11.27 16.11
CA LEU A 446 19.58 10.18 17.00
C LEU A 446 19.50 10.66 18.46
N ILE A 447 18.98 9.80 19.33
CA ILE A 447 18.92 10.02 20.76
C ILE A 447 19.43 8.76 21.46
N CYS A 448 20.48 8.92 22.25
CA CYS A 448 20.93 7.95 23.22
C CYS A 448 20.80 8.57 24.62
N GLU A 449 20.05 7.94 25.54
CA GLU A 449 19.94 8.40 26.92
C GLU A 449 20.75 7.50 27.87
N ASN A 450 21.65 8.07 28.66
CA ASN A 450 22.49 7.33 29.62
C ASN A 450 21.66 6.46 30.57
N LYS A 451 20.51 6.97 31.05
CA LYS A 451 19.62 6.27 31.98
C LYS A 451 19.07 4.95 31.41
N ASN A 452 18.93 4.85 30.08
CA ASN A 452 18.35 3.69 29.39
C ASN A 452 19.39 2.62 29.03
N GLN A 453 20.69 2.93 29.15
CA GLN A 453 21.77 1.98 28.90
C GLN A 453 22.01 1.08 30.10
N ASP A 454 22.53 -0.12 29.81
CA ASP A 454 22.80 -1.14 30.83
C ASP A 454 24.04 -0.78 31.65
N ASP A 455 25.05 -0.17 31.03
CA ASP A 455 26.27 0.36 31.66
C ASP A 455 26.15 1.84 32.11
N LYS A 456 24.95 2.43 31.91
CA LYS A 456 24.62 3.83 32.19
C LYS A 456 25.41 4.85 31.38
N LYS A 457 25.95 4.47 30.22
CA LYS A 457 26.70 5.35 29.33
C LYS A 457 26.29 5.13 27.89
N CYS A 458 26.13 6.21 27.16
CA CYS A 458 26.06 6.20 25.71
C CYS A 458 27.46 6.16 25.13
N ASN A 459 27.58 5.54 23.96
CA ASN A 459 28.67 5.81 23.04
C ASN A 459 28.42 7.14 22.32
N ASP A 460 29.46 7.64 21.68
CA ASP A 460 29.45 8.88 20.91
C ASP A 460 29.11 8.62 19.44
N TYR A 461 28.07 9.28 18.94
CA TYR A 461 27.45 9.09 17.64
C TYR A 461 27.49 10.36 16.80
N LYS A 462 27.64 10.14 15.50
CA LYS A 462 27.43 11.16 14.47
C LYS A 462 26.33 10.73 13.52
N VAL A 463 25.53 11.68 13.04
CA VAL A 463 24.41 11.45 12.13
C VAL A 463 24.57 12.20 10.82
N ARG A 464 23.96 11.69 9.75
CA ARG A 464 23.74 12.46 8.52
C ARG A 464 22.34 12.20 8.00
N PHE A 465 21.80 13.17 7.28
CA PHE A 465 20.42 13.17 6.81
C PHE A 465 20.36 13.00 5.30
N CYS A 466 19.41 12.22 4.84
CA CYS A 466 19.15 12.03 3.42
C CYS A 466 18.18 13.09 2.92
N CYS A 467 18.66 13.98 2.07
CA CYS A 467 17.86 15.05 1.47
C CYS A 467 17.37 14.74 0.06
N ASP A 468 17.76 13.59 -0.49
CA ASP A 468 17.25 13.07 -1.76
C ASP A 468 17.41 11.55 -1.77
N ALA A 469 16.35 10.80 -1.48
CA ALA A 469 16.34 9.34 -1.54
C ALA A 469 15.87 8.84 -2.92
N SER A 470 16.69 8.03 -3.58
CA SER A 470 16.26 7.08 -4.62
C SER A 470 15.55 5.93 -3.94
N ILE A 471 14.40 5.51 -4.47
CA ILE A 471 13.91 4.15 -4.27
C ILE A 471 14.26 3.39 -5.53
#